data_AF-A0A0R1UDS1-F1
#
_entry.id   AF-A0A0R1UDS1-F1
#
_cell.length_a   1.000
_cell.length_b   1.000
_cell.length_c   1.000
_cell.angle_alpha   90.00
_cell.angle_beta   90.00
_cell.angle_gamma   90.00
#
_symmetry.space_group_name_H-M   'P 1'
#
loop_
_entity.id
_entity.type
_entity.pdbx_description
1 polymer ?
#
loop_
_entity_poly.entity_id
_entity_poly.type
_entity_poly.pdbx_seq_one_letter_code
_entity_poly.pdbx_strand_id
1 'polypeptide(L)'
;MSIIQYNTNDHIVNGLVTCLQDTPFRKLSNKDIIMASEISPRTFYRYYADKNDLLDSIENELIGGLKEALEIDRKSLENLQEAPDPSEIVSLADDAFKHTLAFAEKNKAIAKALLSDNGDILFAHQIEEVSEEEFKIRAKFLSGNKQIEVTDPVFIKMYVSQIITLIESWLFFSDEISPRKIREFIGKVQVTSPFDILKLEAEIQEQ
;
A
#
# COMPACT_ATOMS: atom_id res chain seq x y z
N MET A 1 -6.63 1.96 -29.82
CA MET A 1 -5.93 2.88 -28.88
C MET A 1 -4.44 2.63 -29.04
N SER A 2 -3.67 3.67 -29.35
CA SER A 2 -2.31 3.59 -29.86
C SER A 2 -1.27 3.41 -28.75
N ILE A 3 -0.32 2.50 -28.99
CA ILE A 3 0.83 2.14 -28.13
C ILE A 3 1.66 3.37 -27.67
N ILE A 4 1.59 4.48 -28.41
CA ILE A 4 2.32 5.74 -28.14
C ILE A 4 1.79 6.47 -26.90
N GLN A 5 0.50 6.30 -26.56
CA GLN A 5 -0.15 7.04 -25.49
C GLN A 5 0.32 6.59 -24.10
N TYR A 6 0.61 5.30 -23.94
CA TYR A 6 1.13 4.73 -22.68
C TYR A 6 2.52 5.27 -22.35
N ASN A 7 3.45 5.24 -23.31
CA ASN A 7 4.82 5.71 -23.08
C ASN A 7 4.89 7.19 -22.65
N THR A 8 4.06 8.06 -23.25
CA THR A 8 4.07 9.49 -22.90
C THR A 8 3.58 9.74 -21.47
N ASN A 9 2.58 8.98 -21.01
CA ASN A 9 2.09 9.10 -19.65
C ASN A 9 3.16 8.69 -18.63
N ASP A 10 3.84 7.57 -18.91
CA ASP A 10 4.92 7.06 -18.08
C ASP A 10 6.06 8.10 -17.94
N HIS A 11 6.41 8.80 -19.02
CA HIS A 11 7.37 9.91 -18.97
C HIS A 11 6.93 11.04 -18.03
N ILE A 12 5.65 11.41 -18.04
CA ILE A 12 5.11 12.47 -17.16
C ILE A 12 5.14 12.04 -15.70
N VAL A 13 4.67 10.83 -15.41
CA VAL A 13 4.67 10.25 -14.06
C VAL A 13 6.10 10.13 -13.53
N ASN A 14 7.03 9.63 -14.36
CA ASN A 14 8.45 9.54 -14.01
C ASN A 14 9.08 10.92 -13.77
N GLY A 15 8.67 11.94 -14.53
CA GLY A 15 9.10 13.32 -14.29
C GLY A 15 8.69 13.81 -12.89
N LEU A 16 7.44 13.56 -12.47
CA LEU A 16 7.00 13.88 -11.12
C LEU A 16 7.78 13.08 -10.06
N VAL A 17 7.90 11.76 -10.22
CA VAL A 17 8.67 10.90 -9.30
C VAL A 17 10.10 11.38 -9.15
N THR A 18 10.74 11.80 -10.24
CA THR A 18 12.10 12.37 -10.24
C THR A 18 12.15 13.67 -9.44
N CYS A 19 11.23 14.59 -9.68
CA CYS A 19 11.15 15.85 -8.93
C CYS A 19 10.98 15.65 -7.41
N LEU A 20 10.18 14.65 -7.00
CA LEU A 20 9.90 14.35 -5.59
C LEU A 20 11.11 13.77 -4.84
N GLN A 21 12.17 13.35 -5.54
CA GLN A 21 13.40 12.91 -4.86
C GLN A 21 14.06 14.06 -4.09
N ASP A 22 13.99 15.28 -4.62
CA ASP A 22 14.72 16.44 -4.08
C ASP A 22 13.83 17.57 -3.57
N THR A 23 12.58 17.67 -4.07
CA THR A 23 11.74 18.85 -3.82
C THR A 23 10.32 18.46 -3.41
N PRO A 24 9.79 19.01 -2.29
CA PRO A 24 8.42 18.79 -1.88
C PRO A 24 7.41 19.20 -2.95
N PHE A 25 6.37 18.38 -3.17
CA PHE A 25 5.32 18.58 -4.18
C PHE A 25 4.76 20.01 -4.17
N ARG A 26 4.48 20.54 -2.98
CA ARG A 26 3.97 21.91 -2.78
C ARG A 26 4.85 23.00 -3.39
N LYS A 27 6.16 22.77 -3.52
CA LYS A 27 7.13 23.71 -4.09
C LYS A 27 7.36 23.52 -5.59
N LEU A 28 6.94 22.39 -6.16
CA LEU A 28 7.08 22.12 -7.59
C LEU A 28 6.20 23.04 -8.42
N SER A 29 6.66 23.40 -9.61
CA SER A 29 5.85 24.02 -10.65
C SER A 29 5.56 23.02 -11.78
N ASN A 30 4.57 23.33 -12.62
CA ASN A 30 4.32 22.57 -13.85
C ASN A 30 5.59 22.47 -14.71
N LYS A 31 6.39 23.55 -14.75
CA LYS A 31 7.62 23.61 -15.55
C LYS A 31 8.67 22.60 -15.08
N ASP A 32 8.81 22.42 -13.77
CA ASP A 32 9.79 21.49 -13.20
C ASP A 32 9.49 20.06 -13.65
N ILE A 33 8.23 19.65 -13.53
CA ILE A 33 7.76 18.32 -13.95
C ILE A 33 7.91 18.16 -15.46
N ILE A 34 7.49 19.14 -16.27
CA ILE A 34 7.61 19.09 -17.74
C ILE A 34 9.07 18.91 -18.16
N MET A 35 10.01 19.63 -17.54
CA MET A 35 11.44 19.51 -17.83
C MET A 35 11.98 18.13 -17.44
N ALA A 36 11.64 17.63 -16.25
CA ALA A 36 12.06 16.31 -15.79
C ALA A 36 11.45 15.15 -16.60
N SER A 37 10.29 15.38 -17.21
CA SER A 37 9.59 14.41 -18.06
C SER A 37 10.16 14.29 -19.47
N GLU A 38 11.06 15.19 -19.87
CA GLU A 38 11.64 15.26 -21.24
C GLU A 38 10.60 15.40 -22.37
N ILE A 39 9.45 16.04 -22.10
CA ILE A 39 8.39 16.27 -23.09
C ILE A 39 8.13 17.76 -23.33
N SER A 40 7.44 18.06 -24.45
CA SER A 40 7.01 19.44 -24.71
C SER A 40 5.88 19.88 -23.76
N PRO A 41 5.81 21.17 -23.37
CA PRO A 41 4.68 21.69 -22.59
C PRO A 41 3.33 21.41 -23.26
N ARG A 42 3.25 21.52 -24.59
CA ARG A 42 2.04 21.19 -25.35
C ARG A 42 1.62 19.72 -25.18
N THR A 43 2.58 18.82 -25.03
CA THR A 43 2.31 17.40 -24.77
C THR A 43 1.79 17.23 -23.35
N PHE A 44 2.42 17.83 -22.34
CA PHE A 44 1.96 17.75 -20.94
C PHE A 44 0.50 18.22 -20.80
N TYR A 45 0.20 19.42 -21.31
CA TYR A 45 -1.12 20.02 -21.21
C TYR A 45 -2.21 19.33 -22.05
N ARG A 46 -1.86 18.31 -22.84
CA ARG A 46 -2.83 17.42 -23.48
C ARG A 46 -3.33 16.32 -22.53
N TYR A 47 -2.52 15.94 -21.54
CA TYR A 47 -2.87 14.92 -20.56
C TYR A 47 -3.37 15.54 -19.26
N TYR A 48 -2.71 16.60 -18.79
CA TYR A 48 -2.95 17.17 -17.47
C TYR A 48 -3.07 18.68 -17.53
N ALA A 49 -4.08 19.23 -16.85
CA ALA A 49 -4.26 20.67 -16.75
C ALA A 49 -3.11 21.36 -16.01
N ASP A 50 -2.65 20.74 -14.92
CA ASP A 50 -1.51 21.19 -14.11
C ASP A 50 -0.94 20.02 -13.26
N LYS A 51 0.01 20.33 -12.37
CA LYS A 51 0.64 19.35 -11.49
C LYS A 51 -0.32 18.68 -10.50
N ASN A 52 -1.40 19.35 -10.10
CA ASN A 52 -2.37 18.80 -9.14
C ASN A 52 -3.27 17.82 -9.87
N ASP A 53 -3.72 18.14 -11.08
CA ASP A 53 -4.46 17.20 -11.94
C ASP A 53 -3.64 15.92 -12.24
N LEU A 54 -2.33 16.07 -12.45
CA LEU A 54 -1.41 14.93 -12.54
C LEU A 54 -1.37 14.12 -11.24
N LEU A 55 -1.17 14.78 -10.10
CA LEU A 55 -1.09 14.11 -8.80
C LEU A 55 -2.40 13.35 -8.50
N ASP A 56 -3.54 14.04 -8.61
CA ASP A 56 -4.87 13.47 -8.38
C ASP A 56 -5.11 12.25 -9.28
N SER A 57 -4.71 12.32 -10.55
CA SER A 57 -4.83 11.19 -11.47
C SER A 57 -4.01 9.98 -11.02
N ILE A 58 -2.78 10.19 -10.55
CA ILE A 58 -1.90 9.11 -10.07
C ILE A 58 -2.46 8.51 -8.79
N GLU A 59 -2.86 9.35 -7.83
CA GLU A 59 -3.43 8.90 -6.56
C GLU A 59 -4.71 8.09 -6.78
N ASN A 60 -5.61 8.57 -7.65
CA ASN A 60 -6.85 7.85 -7.98
C ASN A 60 -6.56 6.48 -8.63
N GLU A 61 -5.57 6.40 -9.53
CA GLU A 61 -5.16 5.13 -10.13
C GLU A 61 -4.59 4.17 -9.07
N LEU A 62 -3.73 4.68 -8.19
CA LEU A 62 -3.11 3.88 -7.13
C LEU A 62 -4.13 3.38 -6.10
N ILE A 63 -5.03 4.25 -5.65
CA ILE A 63 -6.09 3.90 -4.71
C ILE A 63 -7.10 2.94 -5.35
N GLY A 64 -7.47 3.15 -6.62
CA GLY A 64 -8.31 2.23 -7.38
C GLY A 64 -7.69 0.83 -7.46
N GLY A 65 -6.44 0.75 -7.89
CA GLY A 65 -5.72 -0.52 -7.99
C GLY A 65 -5.48 -1.20 -6.64
N LEU A 66 -5.28 -0.44 -5.57
CA LEU A 66 -5.20 -0.97 -4.21
C LEU A 66 -6.53 -1.62 -3.80
N LYS A 67 -7.66 -0.95 -4.02
CA LYS A 67 -9.00 -1.49 -3.74
C LYS A 67 -9.26 -2.78 -4.50
N GLU A 68 -8.93 -2.83 -5.78
CA GLU A 68 -9.06 -4.04 -6.61
C GLU A 68 -8.20 -5.19 -6.07
N ALA A 69 -6.95 -4.92 -5.71
CA ALA A 69 -6.06 -5.93 -5.15
C ALA A 69 -6.56 -6.48 -3.81
N LEU A 70 -7.05 -5.61 -2.93
CA LEU A 70 -7.64 -5.99 -1.64
C LEU A 70 -8.89 -6.86 -1.83
N GLU A 71 -9.76 -6.50 -2.78
CA GLU A 71 -10.94 -7.28 -3.13
C GLU A 71 -10.60 -8.68 -3.66
N ILE A 72 -9.57 -8.80 -4.52
CA ILE A 72 -9.12 -10.09 -5.03
C ILE A 72 -8.59 -10.95 -3.87
N ASP A 73 -7.73 -10.39 -3.02
CA ASP A 73 -7.13 -11.10 -1.91
C ASP A 73 -8.18 -11.55 -0.88
N ARG A 74 -9.21 -10.73 -0.64
CA ARG A 74 -10.31 -11.05 0.29
C ARG A 74 -11.08 -12.32 -0.09
N LYS A 75 -11.15 -12.69 -1.38
CA LYS A 75 -11.84 -13.91 -1.84
C LYS A 75 -11.31 -15.18 -1.17
N SER A 76 -10.04 -15.19 -0.76
CA SER A 76 -9.45 -16.30 0.01
C SER A 76 -10.13 -16.50 1.38
N LEU A 77 -10.72 -15.45 1.94
CA LEU A 77 -11.36 -15.45 3.27
C LEU A 77 -12.86 -15.75 3.20
N GLU A 78 -13.51 -15.55 2.05
CA GLU A 78 -14.97 -15.66 1.91
C GLU A 78 -15.51 -17.08 2.18
N ASN A 79 -14.66 -18.09 2.00
CA ASN A 79 -15.03 -19.50 2.19
C ASN A 79 -14.85 -20.00 3.63
N LEU A 80 -14.39 -19.15 4.56
CA LEU A 80 -14.22 -19.53 5.96
C LEU A 80 -15.59 -19.79 6.61
N GLN A 81 -15.78 -21.02 7.10
CA GLN A 81 -17.01 -21.44 7.79
C GLN A 81 -16.97 -21.10 9.28
N GLU A 82 -15.78 -21.19 9.88
CA GLU A 82 -15.52 -20.91 11.28
C GLU A 82 -14.40 -19.87 11.41
N ALA A 83 -14.23 -19.32 12.62
CA ALA A 83 -13.14 -18.40 12.88
C ALA A 83 -11.80 -19.17 12.83
N PRO A 84 -10.83 -18.75 12.01
CA PRO A 84 -9.56 -19.44 11.90
C PRO A 84 -8.77 -19.35 13.20
N ASP A 85 -8.04 -20.40 13.53
CA ASP A 85 -7.10 -20.38 14.64
C ASP A 85 -5.85 -19.52 14.30
N PRO A 86 -5.00 -19.17 15.29
CA PRO A 86 -3.81 -18.35 15.04
C PRO A 86 -2.86 -18.88 13.95
N SER A 87 -2.69 -20.20 13.84
CA SER A 87 -1.82 -20.81 12.84
C SER A 87 -2.43 -20.75 11.45
N GLU A 88 -3.75 -20.89 11.35
CA GLU A 88 -4.51 -20.72 10.11
C GLU A 88 -4.44 -19.27 9.61
N ILE A 89 -4.56 -18.27 10.50
CA ILE A 89 -4.40 -16.85 10.14
C ILE A 89 -3.02 -16.58 9.53
N VAL A 90 -1.95 -17.14 10.11
CA VAL A 90 -0.59 -17.01 9.56
C VAL A 90 -0.49 -17.62 8.17
N SER A 91 -1.11 -18.79 7.95
CA SER A 91 -1.14 -19.43 6.63
C SER A 91 -1.97 -18.65 5.60
N LEU A 92 -3.13 -18.14 6.00
CA LEU A 92 -4.04 -17.37 5.15
C LEU A 92 -3.41 -16.07 4.65
N ALA A 93 -2.46 -15.49 5.39
CA ALA A 93 -1.77 -14.27 4.98
C ALA A 93 -1.03 -14.40 3.64
N ASP A 94 -0.62 -15.60 3.22
CA ASP A 94 0.05 -15.79 1.92
C ASP A 94 -0.89 -15.47 0.75
N ASP A 95 -2.16 -15.89 0.84
CA ASP A 95 -3.17 -15.60 -0.18
C ASP A 95 -3.88 -14.25 0.06
N ALA A 96 -4.11 -13.86 1.32
CA ALA A 96 -4.84 -12.66 1.69
C ALA A 96 -4.07 -11.33 1.51
N PHE A 97 -2.81 -11.39 1.09
CA PHE A 97 -1.98 -10.21 0.77
C PHE A 97 -1.19 -10.35 -0.53
N LYS A 98 -1.46 -11.39 -1.32
CA LYS A 98 -0.68 -11.71 -2.52
C LYS A 98 -0.77 -10.61 -3.57
N HIS A 99 -1.97 -10.19 -3.92
CA HIS A 99 -2.21 -9.21 -4.96
C HIS A 99 -1.92 -7.80 -4.44
N THR A 100 -2.23 -7.51 -3.18
CA THR A 100 -1.88 -6.22 -2.56
C THR A 100 -0.38 -5.97 -2.61
N LEU A 101 0.44 -6.97 -2.26
CA LEU A 101 1.90 -6.82 -2.33
C LEU A 101 2.43 -6.80 -3.75
N ALA A 102 1.87 -7.60 -4.67
CA ALA A 102 2.26 -7.56 -6.09
C ALA A 102 1.94 -6.19 -6.71
N PHE A 103 0.82 -5.59 -6.33
CA PHE A 103 0.44 -4.24 -6.74
C PHE A 103 1.38 -3.18 -6.16
N ALA A 104 1.70 -3.28 -4.86
CA ALA A 104 2.66 -2.40 -4.21
C ALA A 104 4.06 -2.48 -4.84
N GLU A 105 4.52 -3.69 -5.17
CA GLU A 105 5.82 -3.92 -5.84
C GLU A 105 5.85 -3.33 -7.24
N LYS A 106 4.79 -3.57 -8.04
CA LYS A 106 4.66 -3.02 -9.39
C LYS A 106 4.72 -1.49 -9.39
N ASN A 107 4.13 -0.85 -8.39
CA ASN A 107 4.04 0.62 -8.28
C ASN A 107 5.06 1.23 -7.32
N LYS A 108 6.05 0.45 -6.88
CA LYS A 108 6.97 0.80 -5.79
C LYS A 108 7.65 2.15 -5.95
N ALA A 109 8.13 2.49 -7.16
CA ALA A 109 8.82 3.75 -7.40
C ALA A 109 7.90 4.96 -7.14
N ILE A 110 6.65 4.89 -7.62
CA ILE A 110 5.65 5.94 -7.46
C ILE A 110 5.19 6.01 -6.00
N ALA A 111 4.85 4.85 -5.41
CA ALA A 111 4.42 4.76 -4.02
C ALA A 111 5.46 5.35 -3.05
N LYS A 112 6.75 5.01 -3.23
CA LYS A 112 7.83 5.56 -2.40
C LYS A 112 7.97 7.08 -2.54
N ALA A 113 7.78 7.61 -3.75
CA ALA A 113 7.86 9.05 -3.98
C ALA A 113 6.71 9.80 -3.30
N LEU A 114 5.48 9.29 -3.43
CA LEU A 114 4.29 9.92 -2.83
C LEU A 114 4.23 9.76 -1.30
N LEU A 115 4.74 8.66 -0.75
CA LEU A 115 4.80 8.42 0.70
C LEU A 115 6.04 9.04 1.37
N SER A 116 6.92 9.71 0.60
CA SER A 116 8.08 10.40 1.16
C SER A 116 7.71 11.73 1.82
N ASP A 117 8.65 12.32 2.57
CA ASP A 117 8.53 13.69 3.11
C ASP A 117 8.27 14.76 2.05
N ASN A 118 8.63 14.47 0.80
CA ASN A 118 8.42 15.36 -0.34
C ASN A 118 7.09 15.11 -1.07
N GLY A 119 6.41 13.98 -0.80
CA GLY A 119 5.20 13.57 -1.48
C GLY A 119 3.95 14.29 -0.99
N ASP A 120 2.83 13.57 -0.94
CA ASP A 120 1.55 14.07 -0.44
C ASP A 120 1.05 13.25 0.75
N ILE A 121 0.80 13.94 1.86
CA ILE A 121 0.27 13.34 3.08
C ILE A 121 -1.18 12.86 2.90
N LEU A 122 -1.93 13.47 1.97
CA LEU A 122 -3.31 13.06 1.70
C LEU A 122 -3.36 11.65 1.09
N PHE A 123 -2.39 11.29 0.25
CA PHE A 123 -2.26 9.93 -0.28
C PHE A 123 -2.10 8.88 0.83
N ALA A 124 -1.25 9.15 1.83
CA ALA A 124 -1.08 8.26 2.97
C ALA A 124 -2.41 8.08 3.74
N HIS A 125 -3.15 9.17 3.98
CA HIS A 125 -4.47 9.10 4.62
C HIS A 125 -5.48 8.29 3.79
N GLN A 126 -5.48 8.42 2.46
CA GLN A 126 -6.36 7.62 1.60
C GLN A 126 -6.04 6.12 1.71
N ILE A 127 -4.76 5.74 1.79
CA ILE A 127 -4.37 4.33 2.01
C ILE A 127 -4.87 3.84 3.37
N GLU A 128 -4.73 4.65 4.44
CA GLU A 128 -5.27 4.33 5.77
C GLU A 128 -6.79 4.10 5.68
N GLU A 129 -7.55 5.05 5.12
CA GLU A 129 -9.01 4.98 5.01
C GLU A 129 -9.47 3.72 4.27
N VAL A 130 -8.87 3.43 3.10
CA VAL A 130 -9.19 2.22 2.32
C VAL A 130 -8.88 0.94 3.08
N SER A 131 -7.77 0.93 3.80
CA SER A 131 -7.34 -0.24 4.59
C SER A 131 -8.22 -0.46 5.82
N GLU A 132 -8.70 0.62 6.46
CA GLU A 132 -9.68 0.56 7.55
C GLU A 132 -11.06 0.06 7.08
N GLU A 133 -11.52 0.52 5.91
CA GLU A 133 -12.73 -0.01 5.28
C GLU A 133 -12.59 -1.50 4.98
N GLU A 134 -11.46 -1.91 4.40
CA GLU A 134 -11.19 -3.31 4.10
C GLU A 134 -11.12 -4.18 5.36
N PHE A 135 -10.49 -3.68 6.44
CA PHE A 135 -10.45 -4.38 7.72
C PHE A 135 -11.87 -4.70 8.22
N LYS A 136 -12.79 -3.73 8.17
CA LYS A 136 -14.18 -3.94 8.62
C LYS A 136 -14.88 -5.05 7.84
N ILE A 137 -14.58 -5.18 6.54
CA ILE A 137 -15.11 -6.26 5.70
C ILE A 137 -14.46 -7.60 6.09
N ARG A 138 -13.13 -7.65 6.19
CA ARG A 138 -12.38 -8.88 6.53
C ARG A 138 -12.69 -9.40 7.93
N ALA A 139 -12.93 -8.51 8.89
CA ALA A 139 -13.26 -8.85 10.27
C ALA A 139 -14.47 -9.81 10.37
N LYS A 140 -15.47 -9.63 9.50
CA LYS A 140 -16.61 -10.56 9.41
C LYS A 140 -16.15 -12.00 9.14
N PHE A 141 -15.26 -12.20 8.16
CA PHE A 141 -14.78 -13.54 7.80
C PHE A 141 -13.88 -14.12 8.88
N LEU A 142 -12.97 -13.31 9.43
CA LEU A 142 -12.02 -13.72 10.46
C LEU A 142 -12.69 -14.04 11.81
N SER A 143 -13.96 -13.68 12.02
CA SER A 143 -14.75 -14.08 13.19
C SER A 143 -15.70 -15.24 12.95
N GLY A 144 -15.56 -15.96 11.83
CA GLY A 144 -16.48 -17.03 11.47
C GLY A 144 -17.87 -16.50 11.14
N ASN A 145 -17.94 -15.41 10.38
CA ASN A 145 -19.17 -14.74 9.94
C ASN A 145 -20.07 -14.23 11.08
N LYS A 146 -19.48 -13.96 12.25
CA LYS A 146 -20.17 -13.31 13.37
C LYS A 146 -20.19 -11.80 13.16
N GLN A 147 -21.20 -11.14 13.72
CA GLN A 147 -21.18 -9.68 13.81
C GLN A 147 -20.16 -9.29 14.88
N ILE A 148 -19.07 -8.66 14.46
CA ILE A 148 -18.14 -7.99 15.38
C ILE A 148 -18.50 -6.52 15.40
N GLU A 149 -18.78 -6.01 16.59
CA GLU A 149 -18.84 -4.57 16.81
C GLU A 149 -17.49 -4.13 17.39
N VAL A 150 -16.57 -3.72 16.50
CA VAL A 150 -15.36 -3.03 16.95
C VAL A 150 -15.77 -1.60 17.28
N THR A 151 -15.97 -1.34 18.57
CA THR A 151 -16.57 -0.07 19.04
C THR A 151 -15.58 1.09 19.10
N ASP A 152 -14.28 0.80 19.11
CA ASP A 152 -13.23 1.81 19.24
C ASP A 152 -12.42 1.94 17.92
N PRO A 153 -12.53 3.07 17.21
CA PRO A 153 -11.77 3.34 15.98
C PRO A 153 -10.25 3.27 16.16
N VAL A 154 -9.73 3.53 17.37
CA VAL A 154 -8.28 3.49 17.64
C VAL A 154 -7.72 2.09 17.44
N PHE A 155 -8.46 1.05 17.80
CA PHE A 155 -8.02 -0.34 17.58
C PHE A 155 -7.92 -0.69 16.10
N ILE A 156 -8.90 -0.26 15.30
CA ILE A 156 -8.90 -0.46 13.85
C ILE A 156 -7.67 0.22 13.26
N LYS A 157 -7.45 1.49 13.63
CA LYS A 157 -6.31 2.27 13.17
C LYS A 157 -4.99 1.60 13.53
N MET A 158 -4.80 1.20 14.79
CA MET A 158 -3.58 0.50 15.23
C MET A 158 -3.32 -0.78 14.42
N TYR A 159 -4.35 -1.60 14.22
CA TYR A 159 -4.26 -2.84 13.45
C TYR A 159 -3.90 -2.59 11.96
N VAL A 160 -4.50 -1.58 11.36
CA VAL A 160 -4.23 -1.24 9.95
C VAL A 160 -2.84 -0.64 9.80
N SER A 161 -2.46 0.28 10.67
CA SER A 161 -1.16 0.96 10.63
C SER A 161 0.01 -0.02 10.76
N GLN A 162 -0.09 -1.09 11.57
CA GLN A 162 1.00 -2.09 11.64
C GLN A 162 1.21 -2.82 10.30
N ILE A 163 0.13 -3.14 9.58
CA ILE A 163 0.22 -3.82 8.28
C ILE A 163 0.77 -2.86 7.23
N ILE A 164 0.27 -1.62 7.18
CA ILE A 164 0.79 -0.57 6.29
C ILE A 164 2.29 -0.37 6.55
N THR A 165 2.70 -0.22 7.82
CA THR A 165 4.11 -0.03 8.20
C THR A 165 5.00 -1.17 7.73
N LEU A 166 4.52 -2.43 7.80
CA LEU A 166 5.26 -3.58 7.27
C LEU A 166 5.43 -3.52 5.76
N ILE A 167 4.35 -3.19 5.03
CA ILE A 167 4.38 -3.07 3.57
C ILE A 167 5.29 -1.92 3.15
N GLU A 168 5.19 -0.76 3.78
CA GLU A 168 6.08 0.38 3.56
C GLU A 168 7.53 0.00 3.84
N SER A 169 7.81 -0.58 5.01
CA SER A 169 9.16 -1.04 5.36
C SER A 169 9.70 -2.00 4.30
N TRP A 170 8.88 -2.93 3.81
CA TRP A 170 9.26 -3.80 2.72
C TRP A 170 9.55 -3.04 1.42
N LEU A 171 8.78 -2.02 1.05
CA LEU A 171 9.07 -1.20 -0.14
C LEU A 171 10.34 -0.36 0.02
N PHE A 172 10.63 0.14 1.23
CA PHE A 172 11.80 0.98 1.49
C PHE A 172 13.09 0.18 1.70
N PHE A 173 13.02 -1.03 2.25
CA PHE A 173 14.15 -1.89 2.63
C PHE A 173 14.19 -3.25 1.89
N SER A 174 13.51 -3.33 0.72
CA SER A 174 13.14 -4.56 0.00
C SER A 174 14.23 -5.54 -0.37
N ASP A 175 15.48 -5.11 -0.52
CA ASP A 175 16.49 -5.94 -1.19
C ASP A 175 16.85 -7.18 -0.37
N GLU A 176 16.49 -7.19 0.91
CA GLU A 176 16.75 -8.28 1.86
C GLU A 176 15.52 -9.13 2.18
N ILE A 177 14.31 -8.70 1.82
CA ILE A 177 13.04 -9.35 2.23
C ILE A 177 12.23 -9.75 0.99
N SER A 178 12.03 -11.06 0.80
CA SER A 178 11.19 -11.57 -0.29
C SER A 178 9.69 -11.29 -0.08
N PRO A 179 8.87 -11.20 -1.16
CA PRO A 179 7.42 -11.07 -1.05
C PRO A 179 6.76 -12.13 -0.16
N ARG A 180 7.27 -13.36 -0.18
CA ARG A 180 6.76 -14.45 0.68
C ARG A 180 7.07 -14.18 2.15
N LYS A 181 8.28 -13.67 2.44
CA LYS A 181 8.71 -13.42 3.82
C LYS A 181 7.90 -12.30 4.46
N ILE A 182 7.60 -11.23 3.70
CA ILE A 182 6.76 -10.15 4.23
C ILE A 182 5.32 -10.62 4.50
N ARG A 183 4.74 -11.51 3.68
CA ARG A 183 3.42 -12.11 3.97
C ARG A 183 3.43 -12.96 5.24
N GLU A 184 4.49 -13.73 5.46
CA GLU A 184 4.68 -14.47 6.71
C GLU A 184 4.71 -13.51 7.92
N PHE A 185 5.43 -12.39 7.83
CA PHE A 185 5.45 -11.37 8.89
C PHE A 185 4.07 -10.74 9.11
N ILE A 186 3.35 -10.38 8.03
CA ILE A 186 1.98 -9.86 8.12
C ILE A 186 1.06 -10.86 8.82
N GLY A 187 1.17 -12.16 8.53
CA GLY A 187 0.43 -13.20 9.25
C GLY A 187 0.76 -13.24 10.75
N LYS A 188 2.05 -13.22 11.10
CA LYS A 188 2.49 -13.29 12.50
C LYS A 188 2.02 -12.09 13.33
N VAL A 189 2.12 -10.87 12.82
CA VAL A 189 1.72 -9.67 13.59
C VAL A 189 0.22 -9.58 13.84
N GLN A 190 -0.61 -10.34 13.11
CA GLN A 190 -2.05 -10.40 13.35
C GLN A 190 -2.42 -11.25 14.56
N VAL A 191 -1.54 -12.17 14.97
CA VAL A 191 -1.83 -13.16 16.02
C VAL A 191 -0.85 -13.15 17.19
N THR A 192 0.21 -12.35 17.07
CA THR A 192 1.28 -12.27 18.08
C THR A 192 1.24 -10.89 18.71
N SER A 193 1.07 -10.81 20.03
CA SER A 193 1.19 -9.52 20.70
C SER A 193 2.66 -9.07 20.70
N PRO A 194 2.95 -7.76 20.72
CA PRO A 194 4.33 -7.28 20.85
C PRO A 194 5.08 -7.89 22.05
N PHE A 195 4.35 -8.19 23.13
CA PHE A 195 4.92 -8.83 24.32
C PHE A 195 5.33 -10.29 24.08
N ASP A 196 4.56 -11.04 23.29
CA ASP A 196 4.91 -12.43 22.95
C ASP A 196 6.15 -12.49 22.06
N ILE A 197 6.34 -11.51 21.17
CA ILE A 197 7.57 -11.38 20.36
C ILE A 197 8.79 -11.20 21.28
N LEU A 198 8.71 -10.30 22.27
CA LEU A 198 9.82 -10.06 23.20
C LEU A 198 10.23 -11.31 23.98
N LYS A 199 9.27 -12.16 24.34
CA LYS A 199 9.57 -13.44 25.02
C LYS A 199 10.31 -14.41 24.12
N LEU A 200 9.86 -14.57 22.88
CA LEU A 200 10.49 -15.46 21.91
C LEU A 200 11.96 -15.06 21.63
N GLU A 201 12.21 -13.75 21.48
CA GLU A 201 13.56 -13.24 21.25
C GLU A 201 14.48 -13.45 22.46
N ALA A 202 13.95 -13.33 23.67
CA ALA A 202 14.72 -13.62 24.89
C ALA A 202 15.12 -15.10 24.99
N GLU A 203 14.22 -16.02 24.63
CA GLU A 203 14.49 -17.47 24.64
C GLU A 203 15.53 -17.90 23.59
N ILE A 204 15.60 -17.21 22.45
CA ILE A 204 16.61 -17.46 21.40
C ILE A 204 18.01 -17.00 21.83
N GLN A 205 18.10 -15.91 22.60
CA GLN A 205 19.39 -15.40 23.10
C GLN A 205 20.00 -16.24 24.23
N GLU A 206 19.20 -17.11 24.85
CA GLU A 206 19.65 -18.03 25.91
C GLU A 206 20.11 -19.41 25.38
N GLN A 207 20.05 -19.65 24.06
CA GLN A 207 20.51 -20.87 23.37
C GLN A 207 21.82 -20.65 22.62
#